data_AF-A0A093XVF4-F1
#
_entry.id   AF-A0A093XVF4-F1
#
_cell.length_a   1.000
_cell.length_b   1.000
_cell.length_c   1.000
_cell.angle_alpha   90.00
_cell.angle_beta   90.00
_cell.angle_gamma   90.00
#
_symmetry.space_group_name_H-M   'P 1'
#
loop_
_entity.id
_entity.type
_entity.pdbx_description
1 polymer ?
#
loop_
_entity_poly.entity_id
_entity_poly.type
_entity_poly.pdbx_seq_one_letter_code
_entity_poly.pdbx_strand_id
1 'polypeptide(L)'
;MSQFTAMALLQFREYLNASSLVTWLEELAAQSIRQGDIPRHLAFVMDGNRRFAEKYNIPIAEGHLMGADVLEKTLECCFMCNIQVVTIYSFSIENFQRPKSQVDALMEIFKHYLLSISKRGGLLERYGAKMRVLGRLELLEPDLMSTIRRTTDLTRDYGDKTLNVCLSYTSRDEIAGAIRQTVAECKIPEQADSYDDKIGSDLVRDTSSRWPCHISSESSLHGVQDEKQTIVGKTMAISPGDITAETITNRMLTAGDPPVDLLIRTSGASRLSDYLLWQCHQETQIMFRNVMWPDFGLWQFYSTIREWQKQKQKSMVKSKKKTPFRSCFQTVLDRIPEAVSSHCRRTPESIRRDIKGLRRVPEHLSVILSLGQEEDAVERLMNQIAEMVAWSACAEISTLSVYEKHGILKSHIPLIYQVITSILASYYRSPDQPVVCVSTPHQGPYCHSPALSASEKSGPTGITVLLLSESDGREALVDLTKSLAAMSQGDKLPVNGISIELINEKLSAAILQSSQPKTPLDDTNSSSAFSNGSDIGPDRPSSSFFSVKPEPDFLIIDGPYVKLDGYPPWQIRLTEMFCTGRESNTGYYKAMKYRSFLRALYQYAGAEMKFGR
;
A
#
# COMPACT_ATOMS: atom_id res chain seq x y z
N MET A 1 1.97 -35.17 40.13
CA MET A 1 2.85 -35.58 39.01
C MET A 1 2.87 -34.59 37.85
N SER A 2 1.72 -34.13 37.31
CA SER A 2 1.66 -33.23 36.13
C SER A 2 2.58 -32.00 36.18
N GLN A 3 2.63 -31.27 37.30
CA GLN A 3 3.54 -30.13 37.49
C GLN A 3 5.03 -30.52 37.40
N PHE A 4 5.42 -31.69 37.93
CA PHE A 4 6.80 -32.17 37.85
C PHE A 4 7.21 -32.51 36.41
N THR A 5 6.32 -33.13 35.63
CA THR A 5 6.56 -33.36 34.20
C THR A 5 6.57 -32.07 33.38
N ALA A 6 5.76 -31.07 33.74
CA ALA A 6 5.80 -29.75 33.10
C ALA A 6 7.12 -29.01 33.38
N MET A 7 7.55 -28.97 34.65
CA MET A 7 8.84 -28.38 35.05
C MET A 7 10.02 -29.12 34.42
N ALA A 8 9.99 -30.46 34.36
CA ALA A 8 11.04 -31.24 33.70
C ALA A 8 11.10 -30.99 32.19
N LEU A 9 9.94 -30.83 31.51
CA LEU A 9 9.90 -30.45 30.09
C LEU A 9 10.37 -29.01 29.85
N LEU A 10 10.09 -28.08 30.76
CA LEU A 10 10.61 -26.71 30.70
C LEU A 10 12.13 -26.70 30.91
N GLN A 11 12.65 -27.36 31.95
CA GLN A 11 14.09 -27.47 32.19
C GLN A 11 14.82 -28.21 31.07
N PHE A 12 14.21 -29.24 30.45
CA PHE A 12 14.79 -29.93 29.29
C PHE A 12 14.78 -29.05 28.04
N ARG A 13 13.74 -28.22 27.84
CA ARG A 13 13.68 -27.21 26.78
C ARG A 13 14.71 -26.09 27.00
N GLU A 14 14.90 -25.64 28.23
CA GLU A 14 15.95 -24.68 28.61
C GLU A 14 17.35 -25.28 28.41
N TYR A 15 17.58 -26.52 28.83
CA TYR A 15 18.85 -27.23 28.64
C TYR A 15 19.17 -27.43 27.14
N LEU A 16 18.18 -27.75 26.31
CA LEU A 16 18.37 -27.81 24.86
C LEU A 16 18.69 -26.44 24.25
N ASN A 17 17.97 -25.38 24.64
CA ASN A 17 18.26 -24.01 24.19
C ASN A 17 19.64 -23.51 24.66
N ALA A 18 20.10 -23.97 25.83
CA ALA A 18 21.42 -23.67 26.38
C ALA A 18 22.53 -24.61 25.85
N SER A 19 22.20 -25.61 25.02
CA SER A 19 23.17 -26.52 24.44
C SER A 19 23.86 -25.87 23.23
N SER A 20 25.19 -25.93 23.20
CA SER A 20 26.01 -25.38 22.11
C SER A 20 25.69 -25.97 20.73
N LEU A 21 25.03 -27.13 20.68
CA LEU A 21 24.60 -27.78 19.45
C LEU A 21 23.43 -27.04 18.78
N VAL A 22 22.50 -26.44 19.54
CA VAL A 22 21.39 -25.67 18.95
C VAL A 22 21.91 -24.36 18.36
N THR A 23 22.75 -23.63 19.10
CA THR A 23 23.40 -22.40 18.63
C THR A 23 24.27 -22.66 17.40
N TRP A 24 25.02 -23.76 17.38
CA TRP A 24 25.81 -24.18 16.20
C TRP A 24 24.94 -24.53 14.99
N LEU A 25 23.77 -25.14 15.17
CA LEU A 25 22.82 -25.39 14.08
C LEU A 25 22.18 -24.09 13.56
N GLU A 26 21.91 -23.11 14.42
CA GLU A 26 21.43 -21.77 14.05
C GLU A 26 22.51 -20.99 13.28
N GLU A 27 23.77 -21.05 13.73
CA GLU A 27 24.91 -20.49 12.99
C GLU A 27 25.08 -21.15 11.62
N LEU A 28 25.03 -22.48 11.51
CA LEU A 28 25.10 -23.18 10.22
C LEU A 28 23.91 -22.83 9.31
N ALA A 29 22.70 -22.70 9.85
CA ALA A 29 21.52 -22.29 9.09
C ALA A 29 21.67 -20.86 8.56
N ALA A 30 22.13 -19.93 9.40
CA ALA A 30 22.43 -18.55 8.99
C ALA A 30 23.55 -18.49 7.95
N GLN A 31 24.64 -19.25 8.12
CA GLN A 31 25.74 -19.35 7.15
C GLN A 31 25.26 -19.93 5.81
N SER A 32 24.39 -20.96 5.82
CA SER A 32 23.83 -21.55 4.60
C SER A 32 22.90 -20.58 3.87
N ILE A 33 22.06 -19.82 4.59
CA ILE A 33 21.23 -18.76 4.00
C ILE A 33 22.11 -17.65 3.41
N ARG A 34 23.20 -17.27 4.08
CA ARG A 34 24.17 -16.26 3.61
C ARG A 34 24.96 -16.63 2.34
N GLN A 35 24.83 -17.86 1.82
CA GLN A 35 25.36 -18.26 0.52
C GLN A 35 24.45 -17.86 -0.66
N GLY A 36 23.20 -17.46 -0.39
CA GLY A 36 22.28 -16.91 -1.38
C GLY A 36 22.06 -15.40 -1.23
N ASP A 37 21.17 -14.84 -2.05
CA ASP A 37 20.68 -13.47 -1.85
C ASP A 37 20.08 -13.31 -0.44
N ILE A 38 20.20 -12.12 0.14
CA ILE A 38 19.67 -11.80 1.47
C ILE A 38 18.78 -10.56 1.33
N PRO A 39 17.59 -10.50 1.97
CA PRO A 39 16.83 -9.26 2.01
C PRO A 39 17.61 -8.22 2.82
N ARG A 40 17.85 -7.03 2.26
CA ARG A 40 18.50 -5.93 2.99
C ARG A 40 17.54 -5.37 4.05
N HIS A 41 16.26 -5.30 3.72
CA HIS A 41 15.20 -4.84 4.60
C HIS A 41 14.07 -5.89 4.68
N LEU A 42 13.84 -6.40 5.88
CA LEU A 42 12.78 -7.36 6.19
C LEU A 42 11.71 -6.70 7.09
N ALA A 43 10.44 -6.77 6.69
CA ALA A 43 9.32 -6.26 7.47
C ALA A 43 8.48 -7.40 8.10
N PHE A 44 7.94 -7.19 9.30
CA PHE A 44 7.13 -8.17 10.02
C PHE A 44 5.79 -7.60 10.51
N VAL A 45 4.70 -8.34 10.25
CA VAL A 45 3.40 -8.17 10.90
C VAL A 45 3.17 -9.34 11.87
N MET A 46 3.31 -9.04 13.16
CA MET A 46 3.35 -10.00 14.28
C MET A 46 1.94 -10.39 14.77
N ASP A 47 1.11 -10.91 13.86
CA ASP A 47 -0.29 -11.24 14.14
C ASP A 47 -0.45 -12.66 14.73
N GLY A 48 -1.47 -12.83 15.58
CA GLY A 48 -1.83 -14.10 16.18
C GLY A 48 -1.80 -14.14 17.71
N ASN A 49 -1.11 -13.21 18.39
CA ASN A 49 -0.89 -13.24 19.85
C ASN A 49 -2.16 -13.48 20.69
N ARG A 50 -3.26 -12.77 20.39
CA ARG A 50 -4.54 -13.00 21.09
C ARG A 50 -5.18 -14.35 20.72
N ARG A 51 -5.16 -14.73 19.44
CA ARG A 51 -5.69 -16.03 18.96
C ARG A 51 -4.89 -17.22 19.50
N PHE A 52 -3.60 -17.03 19.78
CA PHE A 52 -2.76 -17.97 20.52
C PHE A 52 -3.22 -18.08 21.97
N ALA A 53 -3.39 -16.95 22.67
CA ALA A 53 -3.89 -16.94 24.05
C ALA A 53 -5.27 -17.59 24.18
N GLU A 54 -6.19 -17.24 23.28
CA GLU A 54 -7.53 -17.83 23.12
C GLU A 54 -7.45 -19.36 22.87
N LYS A 55 -6.58 -19.83 21.96
CA LYS A 55 -6.37 -21.24 21.61
C LYS A 55 -5.82 -22.09 22.76
N TYR A 56 -4.89 -21.55 23.55
CA TYR A 56 -4.25 -22.27 24.66
C TYR A 56 -4.86 -21.97 26.04
N ASN A 57 -5.93 -21.16 26.08
CA ASN A 57 -6.65 -20.74 27.30
C ASN A 57 -5.73 -20.09 28.36
N ILE A 58 -4.85 -19.19 27.91
CA ILE A 58 -3.99 -18.34 28.76
C ILE A 58 -4.42 -16.87 28.69
N PRO A 59 -4.05 -16.01 29.66
CA PRO A 59 -4.31 -14.58 29.59
C PRO A 59 -3.77 -13.93 28.31
N ILE A 60 -4.51 -12.97 27.73
CA ILE A 60 -4.10 -12.30 26.49
C ILE A 60 -2.74 -11.60 26.63
N ALA A 61 -2.43 -11.05 27.81
CA ALA A 61 -1.13 -10.45 28.11
C ALA A 61 0.03 -11.49 28.01
N GLU A 62 -0.19 -12.73 28.46
CA GLU A 62 0.80 -13.80 28.38
C GLU A 62 1.08 -14.21 26.92
N GLY A 63 0.04 -14.29 26.08
CA GLY A 63 0.20 -14.49 24.64
C GLY A 63 0.90 -13.32 23.91
N HIS A 64 0.92 -12.12 24.49
CA HIS A 64 1.73 -11.00 24.02
C HIS A 64 3.18 -11.05 24.54
N LEU A 65 3.42 -11.49 25.78
CA LEU A 65 4.75 -11.74 26.33
C LEU A 65 5.49 -12.84 25.55
N MET A 66 4.85 -13.99 25.30
CA MET A 66 5.42 -15.03 24.43
C MET A 66 5.68 -14.54 23.00
N GLY A 67 4.93 -13.54 22.53
CA GLY A 67 5.19 -12.85 21.26
C GLY A 67 6.46 -12.00 21.29
N ALA A 68 6.83 -11.42 22.44
CA ALA A 68 8.09 -10.69 22.62
C ALA A 68 9.30 -11.65 22.67
N ASP A 69 9.17 -12.81 23.32
CA ASP A 69 10.21 -13.84 23.36
C ASP A 69 10.56 -14.38 21.96
N VAL A 70 9.54 -14.57 21.11
CA VAL A 70 9.72 -14.98 19.71
C VAL A 70 10.29 -13.84 18.86
N LEU A 71 9.95 -12.59 19.17
CA LEU A 71 10.52 -11.44 18.50
C LEU A 71 12.03 -11.29 18.76
N GLU A 72 12.49 -11.37 20.01
CA GLU A 72 13.94 -11.23 20.32
C GLU A 72 14.76 -12.29 19.55
N LYS A 73 14.28 -13.54 19.52
CA LYS A 73 14.89 -14.65 18.74
C LYS A 73 14.81 -14.46 17.23
N THR A 74 13.69 -13.94 16.72
CA THR A 74 13.55 -13.67 15.28
C THR A 74 14.49 -12.56 14.82
N LEU A 75 14.67 -11.52 15.64
CA LEU A 75 15.64 -10.45 15.37
C LEU A 75 17.09 -10.95 15.44
N GLU A 76 17.41 -11.80 16.40
CA GLU A 76 18.71 -12.50 16.48
C GLU A 76 19.02 -13.27 15.19
N CYS A 77 18.07 -14.09 14.70
CA CYS A 77 18.20 -14.76 13.41
C CYS A 77 18.36 -13.79 12.22
N CYS A 78 17.65 -12.65 12.20
CA CYS A 78 17.80 -11.63 11.18
C CYS A 78 19.23 -11.06 11.14
N PHE A 79 19.77 -10.69 12.30
CA PHE A 79 21.12 -10.10 12.38
C PHE A 79 22.24 -11.12 12.16
N MET A 80 22.07 -12.38 12.59
CA MET A 80 22.97 -13.50 12.24
C MET A 80 23.02 -13.76 10.73
N CYS A 81 21.86 -13.65 10.05
CA CYS A 81 21.76 -13.67 8.59
C CYS A 81 22.30 -12.39 7.93
N ASN A 82 22.78 -11.40 8.67
CA ASN A 82 23.22 -10.09 8.17
C ASN A 82 22.16 -9.34 7.34
N ILE A 83 20.89 -9.43 7.75
CA ILE A 83 19.83 -8.50 7.32
C ILE A 83 20.17 -7.12 7.90
N GLN A 84 20.10 -6.07 7.08
CA GLN A 84 20.53 -4.72 7.48
C GLN A 84 19.46 -3.97 8.27
N VAL A 85 18.20 -4.01 7.80
CA VAL A 85 17.08 -3.32 8.44
C VAL A 85 15.96 -4.31 8.73
N VAL A 86 15.40 -4.25 9.95
CA VAL A 86 14.20 -4.99 10.32
C VAL A 86 13.14 -4.02 10.82
N THR A 87 11.95 -4.05 10.22
CA THR A 87 10.83 -3.17 10.59
C THR A 87 9.64 -3.99 11.10
N ILE A 88 9.19 -3.73 12.32
CA ILE A 88 8.21 -4.57 13.03
C ILE A 88 6.93 -3.80 13.36
N TYR A 89 5.75 -4.37 13.05
CA TYR A 89 4.47 -3.76 13.40
C TYR A 89 4.07 -4.14 14.83
N SER A 90 4.30 -3.23 15.78
CA SER A 90 4.08 -3.48 17.21
C SER A 90 2.71 -2.99 17.70
N PHE A 91 2.30 -1.78 17.32
CA PHE A 91 0.99 -1.23 17.70
C PHE A 91 0.44 -0.27 16.63
N SER A 92 -0.79 -0.50 16.19
CA SER A 92 -1.49 0.38 15.24
C SER A 92 -2.22 1.52 15.93
N ILE A 93 -2.43 2.66 15.26
CA ILE A 93 -3.32 3.73 15.77
C ILE A 93 -4.74 3.18 16.01
N GLU A 94 -5.23 2.25 15.17
CA GLU A 94 -6.53 1.58 15.37
C GLU A 94 -6.58 0.79 16.69
N ASN A 95 -5.44 0.41 17.28
CA ASN A 95 -5.41 -0.43 18.47
C ASN A 95 -5.70 0.34 19.77
N PHE A 96 -5.75 1.67 19.75
CA PHE A 96 -6.30 2.48 20.85
C PHE A 96 -7.81 2.30 21.05
N GLN A 97 -8.53 1.70 20.08
CA GLN A 97 -9.95 1.34 20.22
C GLN A 97 -10.18 0.12 21.15
N ARG A 98 -9.12 -0.57 21.59
CA ARG A 98 -9.21 -1.70 22.51
C ARG A 98 -9.53 -1.22 23.94
N PRO A 99 -10.07 -2.08 24.82
CA PRO A 99 -10.31 -1.73 26.22
C PRO A 99 -9.05 -1.17 26.90
N LYS A 100 -9.14 -0.07 27.65
CA LYS A 100 -7.96 0.64 28.20
C LYS A 100 -7.02 -0.29 28.97
N SER A 101 -7.53 -1.20 29.82
CA SER A 101 -6.70 -2.18 30.54
C SER A 101 -5.88 -3.12 29.64
N GLN A 102 -6.32 -3.38 28.39
CA GLN A 102 -5.53 -4.11 27.39
C GLN A 102 -4.51 -3.20 26.69
N VAL A 103 -4.80 -1.90 26.51
CA VAL A 103 -3.85 -0.93 25.97
C VAL A 103 -2.72 -0.68 26.96
N ASP A 104 -3.04 -0.42 28.23
CA ASP A 104 -2.09 -0.13 29.31
C ASP A 104 -1.13 -1.30 29.52
N ALA A 105 -1.66 -2.53 29.56
CA ALA A 105 -0.86 -3.75 29.63
C ALA A 105 0.08 -3.93 28.43
N LEU A 106 -0.31 -3.47 27.23
CA LEU A 106 0.58 -3.48 26.06
C LEU A 106 1.68 -2.42 26.16
N MET A 107 1.38 -1.23 26.70
CA MET A 107 2.39 -0.18 26.89
C MET A 107 3.48 -0.60 27.88
N GLU A 108 3.13 -1.27 28.98
CA GLU A 108 4.12 -1.85 29.90
C GLU A 108 4.95 -2.98 29.25
N ILE A 109 4.33 -3.85 28.43
CA ILE A 109 5.07 -4.87 27.66
C ILE A 109 6.06 -4.20 26.68
N PHE A 110 5.66 -3.15 25.96
CA PHE A 110 6.56 -2.43 25.06
C PHE A 110 7.70 -1.75 25.81
N LYS A 111 7.42 -1.07 26.93
CA LYS A 111 8.42 -0.45 27.81
C LYS A 111 9.45 -1.45 28.30
N HIS A 112 9.01 -2.61 28.79
CA HIS A 112 9.89 -3.68 29.28
C HIS A 112 10.72 -4.30 28.14
N TYR A 113 10.12 -4.51 26.97
CA TYR A 113 10.79 -5.05 25.79
C TYR A 113 11.88 -4.10 25.26
N LEU A 114 11.57 -2.82 25.06
CA LEU A 114 12.53 -1.79 24.60
C LEU A 114 13.75 -1.71 25.55
N LEU A 115 13.51 -1.72 26.86
CA LEU A 115 14.57 -1.75 27.87
C LEU A 115 15.38 -3.07 27.85
N SER A 116 14.74 -4.21 27.58
CA SER A 116 15.43 -5.51 27.51
C SER A 116 16.39 -5.62 26.32
N ILE A 117 16.00 -5.14 25.13
CA ILE A 117 16.86 -5.27 23.94
C ILE A 117 17.97 -4.21 23.86
N SER A 118 17.75 -3.03 24.45
CA SER A 118 18.69 -1.90 24.50
C SER A 118 19.60 -1.87 25.75
N LYS A 119 19.54 -2.88 26.63
CA LYS A 119 20.45 -3.00 27.78
C LYS A 119 21.89 -3.31 27.32
N ARG A 120 22.89 -3.03 28.16
CA ARG A 120 24.27 -3.49 27.91
C ARG A 120 24.34 -5.02 27.89
N GLY A 121 25.04 -5.59 26.92
CA GLY A 121 25.00 -7.02 26.58
C GLY A 121 23.68 -7.49 25.93
N GLY A 122 22.72 -6.59 25.72
CA GLY A 122 21.45 -6.85 25.06
C GLY A 122 21.61 -7.08 23.55
N LEU A 123 20.53 -7.56 22.92
CA LEU A 123 20.52 -7.92 21.50
C LEU A 123 21.09 -6.83 20.59
N LEU A 124 20.72 -5.57 20.82
CA LEU A 124 21.09 -4.46 19.95
C LEU A 124 22.59 -4.13 20.03
N GLU A 125 23.21 -4.23 21.21
CA GLU A 125 24.66 -4.03 21.36
C GLU A 125 25.44 -5.23 20.78
N ARG A 126 24.98 -6.47 21.03
CA ARG A 126 25.62 -7.70 20.52
C ARG A 126 25.71 -7.75 18.98
N TYR A 127 24.73 -7.20 18.27
CA TYR A 127 24.69 -7.18 16.81
C TYR A 127 24.97 -5.81 16.17
N GLY A 128 25.28 -4.78 16.98
CA GLY A 128 25.55 -3.44 16.48
C GLY A 128 24.37 -2.82 15.72
N ALA A 129 23.15 -2.98 16.24
CA ALA A 129 21.91 -2.52 15.60
C ALA A 129 21.30 -1.32 16.36
N LYS A 130 21.16 -0.17 15.70
CA LYS A 130 20.49 1.01 16.28
C LYS A 130 18.97 0.88 16.23
N MET A 131 18.27 1.47 17.19
CA MET A 131 16.80 1.43 17.22
C MET A 131 16.17 2.78 16.85
N ARG A 132 15.15 2.73 15.98
CA ARG A 132 14.22 3.83 15.67
C ARG A 132 12.82 3.40 16.11
N VAL A 133 12.03 4.30 16.68
CA VAL A 133 10.60 4.06 16.96
C VAL A 133 9.77 4.98 16.06
N LEU A 134 8.85 4.41 15.29
CA LEU A 134 8.17 5.07 14.17
C LEU A 134 6.65 5.08 14.38
N GLY A 135 6.03 6.26 14.33
CA GLY A 135 4.57 6.44 14.36
C GLY A 135 4.18 7.80 14.92
N ARG A 136 2.90 7.99 15.27
CA ARG A 136 2.39 9.20 15.92
C ARG A 136 2.63 9.13 17.43
N LEU A 137 3.88 9.30 17.83
CA LEU A 137 4.37 9.08 19.19
C LEU A 137 3.74 10.03 20.23
N GLU A 138 3.12 11.12 19.79
CA GLU A 138 2.36 12.08 20.60
C GLU A 138 1.10 11.45 21.24
N LEU A 139 0.67 10.27 20.77
CA LEU A 139 -0.43 9.49 21.36
C LEU A 139 0.00 8.61 22.55
N LEU A 140 1.30 8.55 22.87
CA LEU A 140 1.87 7.66 23.89
C LEU A 140 2.03 8.36 25.23
N GLU A 141 1.93 7.59 26.32
CA GLU A 141 2.07 8.14 27.67
C GLU A 141 3.50 8.69 27.92
N PRO A 142 3.69 9.80 28.67
CA PRO A 142 4.98 10.49 28.78
C PRO A 142 6.15 9.63 29.31
N ASP A 143 5.86 8.64 30.14
CA ASP A 143 6.83 7.69 30.69
C ASP A 143 7.37 6.72 29.62
N LEU A 144 6.49 6.15 28.79
CA LEU A 144 6.87 5.36 27.61
C LEU A 144 7.65 6.24 26.61
N MET A 145 7.26 7.50 26.43
CA MET A 145 8.01 8.45 25.60
C MET A 145 9.42 8.76 26.14
N SER A 146 9.58 8.84 27.46
CA SER A 146 10.91 8.97 28.08
C SER A 146 11.78 7.72 27.85
N THR A 147 11.16 6.54 27.89
CA THR A 147 11.80 5.25 27.61
C THR A 147 12.24 5.16 26.15
N ILE A 148 11.36 5.49 25.20
CA ILE A 148 11.63 5.50 23.76
C ILE A 148 12.84 6.38 23.45
N ARG A 149 12.86 7.64 23.92
CA ARG A 149 13.98 8.58 23.74
C ARG A 149 15.28 7.97 24.27
N ARG A 150 15.29 7.57 25.55
CA ARG A 150 16.45 6.95 26.20
C ARG A 150 16.99 5.73 25.43
N THR A 151 16.13 4.83 24.96
CA THR A 151 16.56 3.62 24.22
C THR A 151 17.00 3.90 22.78
N THR A 152 16.45 4.94 22.14
CA THR A 152 16.92 5.43 20.84
C THR A 152 18.30 6.08 20.98
N ASP A 153 18.46 7.00 21.94
CA ASP A 153 19.73 7.70 22.20
C ASP A 153 20.86 6.73 22.59
N LEU A 154 20.57 5.72 23.44
CA LEU A 154 21.52 4.69 23.84
C LEU A 154 22.05 3.82 22.68
N THR A 155 21.28 3.71 21.60
CA THR A 155 21.60 2.81 20.47
C THR A 155 21.93 3.57 19.17
N ARG A 156 21.78 4.90 19.15
CA ARG A 156 22.00 5.78 17.99
C ARG A 156 23.36 5.56 17.31
N ASP A 157 24.40 5.46 18.13
CA ASP A 157 25.80 5.43 17.70
C ASP A 157 26.34 3.98 17.58
N TYR A 158 25.45 3.00 17.40
CA TYR A 158 25.79 1.61 17.08
C TYR A 158 26.11 1.45 15.56
N GLY A 159 26.24 0.22 15.09
CA GLY A 159 26.73 -0.13 13.75
C GLY A 159 25.74 0.07 12.58
N ASP A 160 25.94 -0.76 11.54
CA ASP A 160 25.32 -0.61 10.21
C ASP A 160 23.85 -1.06 10.13
N LYS A 161 23.33 -1.67 11.21
CA LYS A 161 22.01 -2.30 11.26
C LYS A 161 20.97 -1.43 11.95
N THR A 162 19.70 -1.57 11.56
CA THR A 162 18.58 -0.79 12.10
C THR A 162 17.43 -1.71 12.52
N LEU A 163 16.90 -1.51 13.72
CA LEU A 163 15.58 -1.98 14.15
C LEU A 163 14.59 -0.81 14.14
N ASN A 164 13.58 -0.88 13.28
CA ASN A 164 12.46 0.06 13.24
C ASN A 164 11.25 -0.54 13.97
N VAL A 165 10.82 0.09 15.06
CA VAL A 165 9.66 -0.34 15.86
C VAL A 165 8.45 0.53 15.50
N CYS A 166 7.51 0.02 14.71
CA CYS A 166 6.29 0.75 14.34
C CYS A 166 5.27 0.69 15.49
N LEU A 167 5.10 1.81 16.17
CA LEU A 167 4.33 1.95 17.42
C LEU A 167 3.44 3.20 17.31
N SER A 168 2.14 3.07 17.62
CA SER A 168 1.13 4.09 17.29
C SER A 168 1.19 4.51 15.80
N TYR A 169 1.31 3.52 14.92
CA TYR A 169 1.58 3.70 13.49
C TYR A 169 0.39 3.28 12.60
N THR A 170 0.12 4.03 11.55
CA THR A 170 -0.58 3.55 10.33
C THR A 170 0.05 4.20 9.10
N SER A 171 0.05 3.50 7.97
CA SER A 171 0.70 3.99 6.75
C SER A 171 -0.08 5.13 6.08
N ARG A 172 -1.42 5.15 6.15
CA ARG A 172 -2.20 6.33 5.71
C ARG A 172 -1.88 7.59 6.51
N ASP A 173 -1.58 7.48 7.82
CA ASP A 173 -1.15 8.65 8.60
C ASP A 173 0.32 9.02 8.34
N GLU A 174 1.20 8.04 8.12
CA GLU A 174 2.58 8.29 7.67
C GLU A 174 2.60 9.07 6.33
N ILE A 175 1.84 8.60 5.34
CA ILE A 175 1.71 9.25 4.02
C ILE A 175 1.10 10.65 4.20
N ALA A 176 0.02 10.80 4.98
CA ALA A 176 -0.56 12.13 5.25
C ALA A 176 0.42 13.06 5.98
N GLY A 177 1.28 12.53 6.85
CA GLY A 177 2.37 13.25 7.51
C GLY A 177 3.44 13.72 6.52
N ALA A 178 3.92 12.84 5.65
CA ALA A 178 4.89 13.18 4.61
C ALA A 178 4.34 14.21 3.61
N ILE A 179 3.05 14.13 3.25
CA ILE A 179 2.35 15.12 2.43
C ILE A 179 2.26 16.47 3.17
N ARG A 180 1.83 16.48 4.45
CA ARG A 180 1.82 17.70 5.30
C ARG A 180 3.19 18.36 5.35
N GLN A 181 4.26 17.60 5.60
CA GLN A 181 5.63 18.12 5.66
C GLN A 181 6.08 18.65 4.30
N THR A 182 5.80 17.92 3.21
CA THR A 182 6.14 18.37 1.84
C THR A 182 5.48 19.71 1.55
N VAL A 183 4.19 19.87 1.85
CA VAL A 183 3.45 21.13 1.64
C VAL A 183 3.98 22.26 2.53
N ALA A 184 4.32 21.99 3.80
CA ALA A 184 4.89 22.98 4.71
C ALA A 184 6.25 23.55 4.26
N GLU A 185 7.05 22.74 3.57
CA GLU A 185 8.38 23.11 3.07
C GLU A 185 8.35 23.76 1.67
N CYS A 186 7.19 23.73 0.98
CA CYS A 186 7.03 24.33 -0.33
C CYS A 186 6.83 25.85 -0.24
N LYS A 187 7.73 26.63 -0.87
CA LYS A 187 7.53 28.06 -1.09
C LYS A 187 7.53 28.35 -2.58
N ILE A 188 6.72 29.32 -3.01
CA ILE A 188 6.85 29.90 -4.34
C ILE A 188 8.21 30.63 -4.36
N PRO A 189 9.07 30.45 -5.37
CA PRO A 189 10.15 31.39 -5.61
C PRO A 189 9.52 32.72 -6.02
N GLU A 190 9.67 33.76 -5.19
CA GLU A 190 9.29 35.12 -5.56
C GLU A 190 9.86 35.43 -6.94
N GLN A 191 9.01 35.91 -7.87
CA GLN A 191 9.48 36.26 -9.20
C GLN A 191 10.49 37.41 -9.04
N ALA A 192 11.73 37.15 -9.44
CA ALA A 192 12.73 38.20 -9.51
C ALA A 192 12.35 39.13 -10.67
N ASP A 193 11.60 40.19 -10.35
CA ASP A 193 11.13 41.17 -11.31
C ASP A 193 12.32 41.73 -12.09
N SER A 194 12.37 41.39 -13.37
CA SER A 194 13.44 41.80 -14.28
C SER A 194 13.24 43.25 -14.71
N TYR A 195 13.48 44.18 -13.79
CA TYR A 195 13.51 45.60 -14.10
C TYR A 195 14.82 45.96 -14.80
N ASP A 196 14.71 46.24 -16.10
CA ASP A 196 15.83 46.57 -16.98
C ASP A 196 16.04 48.09 -17.06
N ASP A 197 17.26 48.49 -16.71
CA ASP A 197 18.02 49.70 -17.11
C ASP A 197 17.47 51.14 -16.91
N LYS A 198 18.43 52.05 -16.60
CA LYS A 198 18.38 53.54 -16.63
C LYS A 198 17.27 54.31 -15.88
N ILE A 199 17.71 55.03 -14.83
CA ILE A 199 17.97 56.49 -14.88
C ILE A 199 18.93 56.85 -13.73
N GLY A 200 19.75 57.90 -13.88
CA GLY A 200 20.74 58.32 -12.87
C GLY A 200 20.41 59.64 -12.16
N SER A 201 21.47 60.27 -11.62
CA SER A 201 21.55 61.58 -10.93
C SER A 201 21.26 61.63 -9.40
N ASP A 202 22.29 62.12 -8.71
CA ASP A 202 22.28 63.20 -7.70
C ASP A 202 21.93 62.98 -6.19
N LEU A 203 23.04 63.02 -5.41
CA LEU A 203 23.30 63.97 -4.30
C LEU A 203 22.42 64.00 -3.02
N VAL A 204 22.94 63.33 -1.99
CA VAL A 204 23.21 63.83 -0.61
C VAL A 204 22.26 64.89 0.00
N ARG A 205 21.41 64.45 0.96
CA ARG A 205 21.12 65.13 2.26
C ARG A 205 20.11 64.33 3.11
N ASP A 206 19.88 64.60 4.41
CA ASP A 206 20.75 64.65 5.60
C ASP A 206 19.85 64.75 6.88
N THR A 207 20.36 64.35 8.05
CA THR A 207 19.85 64.58 9.43
C THR A 207 18.47 64.08 9.90
N SER A 208 18.54 63.31 11.00
CA SER A 208 17.56 63.20 12.11
C SER A 208 16.31 62.28 11.91
N SER A 209 15.76 61.64 12.95
CA SER A 209 15.96 61.88 14.40
C SER A 209 15.87 60.63 15.31
N ARG A 210 16.60 60.69 16.44
CA ARG A 210 16.47 59.94 17.71
C ARG A 210 16.54 58.39 17.73
N TRP A 211 17.71 57.90 18.15
CA TRP A 211 17.79 56.97 19.30
C TRP A 211 17.77 57.79 20.63
N PRO A 212 17.61 57.15 21.81
CA PRO A 212 18.79 56.68 22.57
C PRO A 212 18.56 55.34 23.34
N CYS A 213 19.51 54.37 23.32
CA CYS A 213 20.54 54.08 24.35
C CYS A 213 20.04 53.27 25.58
N HIS A 214 20.83 52.58 26.41
CA HIS A 214 22.22 52.02 26.43
C HIS A 214 22.19 50.82 27.45
N ILE A 215 23.20 49.96 27.67
CA ILE A 215 24.53 50.11 28.30
C ILE A 215 25.25 48.74 28.06
N SER A 216 26.44 48.66 27.42
CA SER A 216 27.82 48.64 27.99
C SER A 216 28.12 47.44 28.94
N SER A 217 29.30 46.82 29.00
CA SER A 217 30.64 47.16 28.46
C SER A 217 31.59 45.94 28.28
N GLU A 218 32.45 46.00 27.25
CA GLU A 218 33.91 45.69 27.19
C GLU A 218 34.61 44.90 28.33
N SER A 219 35.63 44.06 28.13
CA SER A 219 36.43 43.56 26.96
C SER A 219 37.33 42.36 27.44
N SER A 220 38.38 41.79 26.80
CA SER A 220 39.19 42.11 25.60
C SER A 220 40.07 40.93 25.08
N LEU A 221 40.54 41.06 23.83
CA LEU A 221 41.76 40.58 23.13
C LEU A 221 42.50 39.23 23.41
N HIS A 222 42.96 38.63 22.29
CA HIS A 222 43.89 37.48 22.09
C HIS A 222 43.33 36.07 22.42
N GLY A 223 43.44 35.05 21.55
CA GLY A 223 43.87 35.04 20.15
C GLY A 223 44.03 33.62 19.56
N VAL A 224 43.75 33.46 18.24
CA VAL A 224 43.95 32.26 17.39
C VAL A 224 43.20 30.97 17.78
N GLN A 225 42.19 30.59 16.97
CA GLN A 225 41.76 29.20 16.78
C GLN A 225 41.05 29.02 15.42
N ASP A 226 41.33 27.92 14.73
CA ASP A 226 40.70 27.57 13.44
C ASP A 226 39.32 26.90 13.64
N GLU A 227 38.24 27.67 13.54
CA GLU A 227 36.89 27.10 13.48
C GLU A 227 36.51 26.68 12.06
N LYS A 228 36.51 25.37 11.80
CA LYS A 228 35.78 24.80 10.67
C LYS A 228 34.27 25.00 10.89
N GLN A 229 33.72 26.05 10.28
CA GLN A 229 32.29 26.32 10.33
C GLN A 229 31.48 25.10 9.86
N THR A 230 30.63 24.59 10.76
CA THR A 230 29.73 23.48 10.47
C THR A 230 28.69 23.95 9.45
N ILE A 231 28.58 23.26 8.31
CA ILE A 231 27.59 23.59 7.28
C ILE A 231 26.20 23.19 7.78
N VAL A 232 25.53 24.13 8.45
CA VAL A 232 24.10 24.02 8.76
C VAL A 232 23.34 24.08 7.44
N GLY A 233 22.63 22.99 7.12
CA GLY A 233 21.98 22.82 5.83
C GLY A 233 20.97 23.92 5.51
N LYS A 234 21.23 24.70 4.46
CA LYS A 234 20.29 25.69 3.92
C LYS A 234 19.10 24.95 3.30
N THR A 235 17.97 24.88 4.01
CA THR A 235 16.73 24.27 3.51
C THR A 235 16.31 24.93 2.20
N MET A 236 16.51 24.22 1.09
CA MET A 236 16.08 24.70 -0.23
C MET A 236 14.56 24.58 -0.29
N ALA A 237 13.89 25.72 -0.52
CA ALA A 237 12.45 25.72 -0.71
C ALA A 237 12.09 24.95 -1.99
N ILE A 238 11.13 24.04 -1.88
CA ILE A 238 10.69 23.21 -3.01
C ILE A 238 9.56 23.93 -3.75
N SER A 239 9.67 24.05 -5.07
CA SER A 239 8.56 24.54 -5.89
C SER A 239 7.47 23.46 -5.98
N PRO A 240 6.17 23.80 -5.97
CA PRO A 240 5.10 22.83 -6.17
C PRO A 240 5.24 21.98 -7.45
N GLY A 241 5.92 22.48 -8.49
CA GLY A 241 6.19 21.71 -9.71
C GLY A 241 7.18 20.55 -9.49
N ASP A 242 8.15 20.73 -8.60
CA ASP A 242 9.32 19.84 -8.41
C ASP A 242 9.06 18.70 -7.40
N ILE A 243 7.82 18.56 -6.93
CA ILE A 243 7.43 17.48 -6.01
C ILE A 243 7.38 16.17 -6.81
N THR A 244 8.11 15.16 -6.32
CA THR A 244 8.19 13.81 -6.89
C THR A 244 7.84 12.75 -5.84
N ALA A 245 7.69 11.49 -6.26
CA ALA A 245 7.57 10.37 -5.32
C ALA A 245 8.81 10.21 -4.43
N GLU A 246 10.00 10.64 -4.87
CA GLU A 246 11.18 10.68 -4.01
C GLU A 246 11.07 11.79 -2.96
N THR A 247 10.54 12.96 -3.32
CA THR A 247 10.27 14.08 -2.38
C THR A 247 9.39 13.62 -1.21
N ILE A 248 8.32 12.85 -1.49
CA ILE A 248 7.46 12.26 -0.45
C ILE A 248 8.18 11.13 0.29
N THR A 249 8.88 10.23 -0.41
CA THR A 249 9.62 9.10 0.20
C THR A 249 10.65 9.56 1.23
N ASN A 250 11.37 10.66 0.95
CA ASN A 250 12.35 11.26 1.85
C ASN A 250 11.73 11.95 3.09
N ARG A 251 10.39 12.00 3.21
CA ARG A 251 9.61 12.52 4.35
C ARG A 251 8.75 11.44 5.02
N MET A 252 8.87 10.19 4.61
CA MET A 252 8.30 9.03 5.32
C MET A 252 9.10 8.73 6.59
N LEU A 253 8.50 8.09 7.58
CA LEU A 253 9.18 7.76 8.86
C LEU A 253 10.32 6.75 8.65
N THR A 254 10.25 5.93 7.59
CA THR A 254 11.32 5.02 7.14
C THR A 254 12.36 5.69 6.22
N ALA A 255 12.42 7.03 6.14
CA ALA A 255 13.43 7.72 5.33
C ALA A 255 14.86 7.32 5.75
N GLY A 256 15.76 7.23 4.76
CA GLY A 256 17.14 6.76 4.93
C GLY A 256 17.32 5.24 5.00
N ASP A 257 16.26 4.45 5.15
CA ASP A 257 16.34 2.97 5.10
C ASP A 257 16.27 2.48 3.63
N PRO A 258 16.94 1.35 3.27
CA PRO A 258 16.78 0.74 1.95
C PRO A 258 15.35 0.23 1.71
N PRO A 259 14.90 0.07 0.45
CA PRO A 259 13.56 -0.46 0.13
C PRO A 259 13.29 -1.84 0.74
N VAL A 260 12.03 -2.11 1.12
CA VAL A 260 11.61 -3.40 1.71
C VAL A 260 11.72 -4.52 0.68
N ASP A 261 12.63 -5.48 0.88
CA ASP A 261 12.80 -6.65 -0.01
C ASP A 261 11.68 -7.69 0.21
N LEU A 262 11.23 -7.84 1.46
CA LEU A 262 10.31 -8.88 1.92
C LEU A 262 9.48 -8.38 3.11
N LEU A 263 8.16 -8.63 3.07
CA LEU A 263 7.24 -8.46 4.21
C LEU A 263 6.64 -9.81 4.59
N ILE A 264 6.82 -10.23 5.85
CA ILE A 264 6.24 -11.46 6.41
C ILE A 264 5.07 -11.09 7.31
N ARG A 265 3.89 -11.69 7.07
CA ARG A 265 2.75 -11.61 7.99
C ARG A 265 2.37 -13.00 8.49
N THR A 266 2.22 -13.12 9.80
CA THR A 266 1.78 -14.36 10.47
C THR A 266 0.25 -14.46 10.56
N SER A 267 -0.25 -15.58 11.10
CA SER A 267 -1.64 -15.93 11.41
C SER A 267 -2.62 -16.14 10.25
N GLY A 268 -2.12 -16.28 9.02
CA GLY A 268 -2.92 -16.62 7.83
C GLY A 268 -3.81 -15.51 7.26
N ALA A 269 -3.99 -14.38 7.95
CA ALA A 269 -4.69 -13.22 7.42
C ALA A 269 -3.92 -12.63 6.22
N SER A 270 -4.60 -12.38 5.10
CA SER A 270 -3.98 -12.13 3.79
C SER A 270 -4.08 -10.67 3.35
N ARG A 271 -3.91 -9.72 4.28
CA ARG A 271 -4.01 -8.27 4.08
C ARG A 271 -2.84 -7.52 4.72
N LEU A 272 -2.64 -6.24 4.41
CA LEU A 272 -1.57 -5.44 5.02
C LEU A 272 -1.95 -4.79 6.37
N SER A 273 -3.22 -4.44 6.60
CA SER A 273 -3.68 -3.77 7.84
C SER A 273 -3.02 -2.41 8.11
N ASP A 274 -3.07 -1.54 7.09
CA ASP A 274 -2.49 -0.19 7.12
C ASP A 274 -0.99 -0.14 7.47
N TYR A 275 -0.22 -1.10 6.95
CA TYR A 275 1.20 -1.26 7.26
C TYR A 275 2.10 -1.14 6.04
N LEU A 276 3.04 -0.18 6.09
CA LEU A 276 4.07 0.04 5.07
C LEU A 276 3.54 0.07 3.63
N LEU A 277 2.33 0.62 3.42
CA LEU A 277 1.61 0.57 2.15
C LEU A 277 2.39 1.29 1.04
N TRP A 278 2.98 2.45 1.35
CA TRP A 278 3.84 3.19 0.42
C TRP A 278 5.11 2.42 0.10
N GLN A 279 5.79 1.90 1.13
CA GLN A 279 7.09 1.24 1.01
C GLN A 279 6.99 -0.09 0.23
N CYS A 280 5.88 -0.83 0.40
CA CYS A 280 5.72 -2.18 -0.16
C CYS A 280 5.15 -2.23 -1.59
N HIS A 281 4.79 -1.10 -2.21
CA HIS A 281 3.94 -1.10 -3.41
C HIS A 281 4.64 -1.51 -4.73
N GLN A 282 5.98 -1.52 -4.78
CA GLN A 282 6.77 -1.88 -5.97
C GLN A 282 7.39 -3.28 -5.87
N GLU A 283 8.67 -3.37 -5.48
CA GLU A 283 9.47 -4.60 -5.63
C GLU A 283 9.34 -5.61 -4.49
N THR A 284 8.68 -5.21 -3.39
CA THR A 284 8.52 -6.03 -2.18
C THR A 284 7.72 -7.30 -2.43
N GLN A 285 8.28 -8.44 -2.03
CA GLN A 285 7.52 -9.69 -1.96
C GLN A 285 6.78 -9.76 -0.62
N ILE A 286 5.51 -10.14 -0.62
CA ILE A 286 4.69 -10.28 0.59
C ILE A 286 4.41 -11.77 0.84
N MET A 287 4.62 -12.23 2.06
CA MET A 287 4.52 -13.65 2.43
C MET A 287 3.60 -13.84 3.65
N PHE A 288 2.37 -14.27 3.39
CA PHE A 288 1.40 -14.67 4.40
C PHE A 288 1.69 -16.10 4.89
N ARG A 289 1.96 -16.26 6.19
CA ARG A 289 2.26 -17.56 6.83
C ARG A 289 1.13 -17.96 7.76
N ASN A 290 0.58 -19.16 7.56
CA ASN A 290 -0.48 -19.72 8.41
C ASN A 290 0.10 -20.38 9.67
N VAL A 291 0.67 -19.55 10.55
CA VAL A 291 1.23 -19.89 11.86
C VAL A 291 1.02 -18.69 12.78
N MET A 292 0.61 -18.88 14.04
CA MET A 292 0.44 -17.75 14.97
C MET A 292 1.81 -17.18 15.34
N TRP A 293 1.93 -15.88 15.61
CA TRP A 293 3.23 -15.27 15.92
C TRP A 293 4.00 -15.99 17.06
N PRO A 294 3.42 -16.38 18.21
CA PRO A 294 4.17 -17.12 19.23
C PRO A 294 4.47 -18.60 18.87
N ASP A 295 3.90 -19.12 17.77
CA ASP A 295 4.27 -20.41 17.15
C ASP A 295 5.33 -20.23 16.01
N PHE A 296 5.83 -19.00 15.73
CA PHE A 296 6.77 -18.71 14.63
C PHE A 296 8.23 -19.01 15.02
N GLY A 297 8.68 -20.24 14.75
CA GLY A 297 10.04 -20.68 15.06
C GLY A 297 11.09 -20.45 13.95
N LEU A 298 12.33 -20.83 14.28
CA LEU A 298 13.51 -20.82 13.40
C LEU A 298 13.23 -21.43 12.01
N TRP A 299 12.55 -22.58 11.98
CA TRP A 299 12.20 -23.27 10.74
C TRP A 299 11.28 -22.43 9.86
N GLN A 300 10.29 -21.75 10.45
CA GLN A 300 9.38 -20.85 9.75
C GLN A 300 10.12 -19.63 9.21
N PHE A 301 11.08 -19.07 9.95
CA PHE A 301 11.96 -18.01 9.47
C PHE A 301 12.83 -18.48 8.29
N TYR A 302 13.73 -19.45 8.50
CA TYR A 302 14.69 -19.89 7.47
C TYR A 302 14.01 -20.48 6.22
N SER A 303 12.88 -21.18 6.37
CA SER A 303 12.11 -21.67 5.20
C SER A 303 11.51 -20.52 4.39
N THR A 304 11.05 -19.44 5.04
CA THR A 304 10.50 -18.26 4.36
C THR A 304 11.60 -17.48 3.61
N ILE A 305 12.77 -17.27 4.23
CA ILE A 305 13.92 -16.64 3.54
C ILE A 305 14.38 -17.49 2.34
N ARG A 306 14.47 -18.82 2.50
CA ARG A 306 14.86 -19.74 1.41
C ARG A 306 13.81 -19.84 0.30
N GLU A 307 12.54 -19.57 0.61
CA GLU A 307 11.45 -19.49 -0.37
C GLU A 307 11.56 -18.19 -1.19
N TRP A 308 11.76 -17.04 -0.53
CA TRP A 308 12.07 -15.74 -1.17
C TRP A 308 13.33 -15.81 -2.06
N GLN A 309 14.42 -16.43 -1.59
CA GLN A 309 15.64 -16.64 -2.38
C GLN A 309 15.36 -17.35 -3.71
N LYS A 310 14.58 -18.45 -3.68
CA LYS A 310 14.18 -19.18 -4.90
C LYS A 310 13.33 -18.31 -5.84
N GLN A 311 12.45 -17.48 -5.30
CA GLN A 311 11.60 -16.58 -6.08
C GLN A 311 12.43 -15.47 -6.75
N LYS A 312 13.36 -14.84 -6.01
CA LYS A 312 14.31 -13.81 -6.52
C LYS A 312 15.25 -14.37 -7.59
N GLN A 313 15.76 -15.59 -7.43
CA GLN A 313 16.54 -16.28 -8.46
C GLN A 313 15.72 -16.57 -9.73
N LYS A 314 14.46 -17.01 -9.60
CA LYS A 314 13.56 -17.25 -10.74
C LYS A 314 13.25 -15.96 -11.52
N SER A 315 13.01 -14.83 -10.85
CA SER A 315 12.73 -13.56 -11.52
C SER A 315 13.97 -13.01 -12.25
N MET A 316 15.16 -13.08 -11.62
CA MET A 316 16.44 -12.75 -12.24
C MET A 316 16.70 -13.56 -13.53
N VAL A 317 16.47 -14.87 -13.51
CA VAL A 317 16.65 -15.75 -14.68
C VAL A 317 15.64 -15.43 -15.79
N LYS A 318 14.38 -15.09 -15.46
CA LYS A 318 13.40 -14.64 -16.46
C LYS A 318 13.82 -13.32 -17.11
N SER A 319 14.29 -12.35 -16.32
CA SER A 319 14.76 -11.05 -16.85
C SER A 319 15.93 -11.22 -17.83
N LYS A 320 16.93 -12.03 -17.47
CA LYS A 320 18.11 -12.31 -18.33
C LYS A 320 17.81 -13.09 -19.61
N LYS A 321 16.62 -13.72 -19.75
CA LYS A 321 16.21 -14.44 -20.96
C LYS A 321 15.50 -13.57 -22.01
N LYS A 322 15.43 -12.24 -21.82
CA LYS A 322 14.93 -11.28 -22.82
C LYS A 322 15.90 -11.10 -24.00
N THR A 323 16.07 -12.11 -24.84
CA THR A 323 16.70 -11.96 -26.15
C THR A 323 15.79 -11.19 -27.12
N PRO A 324 16.29 -10.19 -27.87
CA PRO A 324 15.48 -9.48 -28.87
C PRO A 324 15.26 -10.39 -30.10
N PHE A 325 14.08 -11.00 -30.20
CA PHE A 325 13.79 -11.90 -31.32
C PHE A 325 13.45 -11.10 -32.58
N ARG A 326 14.27 -11.25 -33.63
CA ARG A 326 13.98 -10.71 -34.97
C ARG A 326 13.12 -11.73 -35.74
N SER A 327 12.04 -11.23 -36.34
CA SER A 327 11.29 -11.78 -37.48
C SER A 327 11.17 -13.31 -37.62
N CYS A 328 9.95 -13.82 -37.47
CA CYS A 328 9.52 -14.97 -38.26
C CYS A 328 8.03 -14.84 -38.65
N PHE A 329 7.77 -14.13 -39.74
CA PHE A 329 6.51 -14.27 -40.46
C PHE A 329 6.46 -15.67 -41.08
N GLN A 330 5.67 -16.59 -40.49
CA GLN A 330 4.71 -17.44 -41.21
C GLN A 330 3.82 -18.24 -40.22
N THR A 331 2.59 -18.57 -40.64
CA THR A 331 1.72 -19.63 -40.05
C THR A 331 0.77 -19.25 -38.90
N VAL A 332 0.06 -18.11 -38.99
CA VAL A 332 -1.22 -17.91 -38.25
C VAL A 332 -2.30 -17.25 -39.14
N LEU A 333 -2.62 -17.86 -40.29
CA LEU A 333 -3.80 -17.51 -41.08
C LEU A 333 -4.68 -18.71 -41.47
N ASP A 334 -4.11 -19.92 -41.58
CA ASP A 334 -4.85 -21.15 -41.96
C ASP A 334 -4.88 -22.22 -40.86
N ARG A 335 -5.34 -21.87 -39.64
CA ARG A 335 -5.71 -22.86 -38.60
C ARG A 335 -7.05 -22.57 -37.89
N ILE A 336 -8.10 -22.62 -38.71
CA ILE A 336 -9.40 -23.27 -38.44
C ILE A 336 -10.31 -22.64 -37.35
N PRO A 337 -11.57 -22.30 -37.67
CA PRO A 337 -12.58 -21.84 -36.71
C PRO A 337 -13.17 -22.98 -35.87
N GLU A 338 -12.39 -23.59 -34.96
CA GLU A 338 -12.87 -24.57 -33.96
C GLU A 338 -12.58 -24.16 -32.50
N ALA A 339 -11.81 -23.10 -32.26
CA ALA A 339 -11.42 -22.66 -30.92
C ALA A 339 -12.57 -22.12 -30.03
N VAL A 340 -13.78 -21.98 -30.57
CA VAL A 340 -14.94 -21.34 -29.91
C VAL A 340 -15.68 -22.28 -28.93
N SER A 341 -15.37 -23.59 -28.95
CA SER A 341 -16.21 -24.65 -28.36
C SER A 341 -15.72 -25.26 -27.03
N SER A 342 -14.50 -24.96 -26.56
CA SER A 342 -13.83 -25.75 -25.50
C SER A 342 -13.43 -25.03 -24.20
N HIS A 343 -13.67 -23.71 -24.07
CA HIS A 343 -13.89 -23.12 -22.75
C HIS A 343 -15.39 -23.18 -22.45
N CYS A 344 -15.78 -23.90 -21.39
CA CYS A 344 -17.19 -24.05 -21.03
C CYS A 344 -17.77 -22.69 -20.60
N ARG A 345 -18.47 -22.02 -21.52
CA ARG A 345 -19.36 -20.89 -21.21
C ARG A 345 -20.39 -21.37 -20.20
N ARG A 346 -20.18 -21.04 -18.92
CA ARG A 346 -21.14 -21.32 -17.86
C ARG A 346 -22.32 -20.38 -18.05
N THR A 347 -23.53 -20.90 -17.99
CA THR A 347 -24.70 -20.03 -17.91
C THR A 347 -24.68 -19.25 -16.58
N PRO A 348 -25.30 -18.06 -16.49
CA PRO A 348 -25.34 -17.28 -15.26
C PRO A 348 -25.89 -18.06 -14.06
N GLU A 349 -26.87 -18.95 -14.26
CA GLU A 349 -27.42 -19.80 -13.20
C GLU A 349 -26.41 -20.86 -12.71
N SER A 350 -25.45 -21.26 -13.54
CA SER A 350 -24.34 -22.12 -13.10
C SER A 350 -23.37 -21.37 -12.22
N ILE A 351 -23.04 -20.11 -12.54
CA ILE A 351 -22.15 -19.29 -11.71
C ILE A 351 -22.84 -18.94 -10.39
N ARG A 352 -24.11 -18.51 -10.44
CA ARG A 352 -24.96 -18.27 -9.25
C ARG A 352 -25.12 -19.53 -8.38
N ARG A 353 -25.12 -20.73 -8.96
CA ARG A 353 -25.10 -22.00 -8.20
C ARG A 353 -23.74 -22.28 -7.56
N ASP A 354 -22.65 -22.12 -8.30
CA ASP A 354 -21.27 -22.37 -7.84
C ASP A 354 -20.89 -21.45 -6.65
N ILE A 355 -21.49 -20.26 -6.55
CA ILE A 355 -21.29 -19.29 -5.44
C ILE A 355 -22.33 -19.35 -4.31
N LYS A 356 -23.45 -20.09 -4.45
CA LYS A 356 -24.56 -20.06 -3.48
C LYS A 356 -24.19 -20.47 -2.04
N GLY A 357 -23.06 -21.17 -1.88
CA GLY A 357 -22.50 -21.54 -0.57
C GLY A 357 -21.55 -20.51 0.07
N LEU A 358 -21.27 -19.38 -0.59
CA LEU A 358 -20.39 -18.34 -0.05
C LEU A 358 -21.10 -17.54 1.05
N ARG A 359 -20.39 -17.29 2.16
CA ARG A 359 -20.90 -16.46 3.28
C ARG A 359 -20.95 -14.95 2.98
N ARG A 360 -20.20 -14.51 1.96
CA ARG A 360 -20.08 -13.14 1.48
C ARG A 360 -19.46 -13.14 0.08
N VAL A 361 -19.71 -12.09 -0.69
CA VAL A 361 -18.97 -11.71 -1.91
C VAL A 361 -18.34 -10.32 -1.70
N PRO A 362 -17.28 -9.93 -2.43
CA PRO A 362 -16.77 -8.57 -2.40
C PRO A 362 -17.75 -7.65 -3.13
N GLU A 363 -17.92 -6.43 -2.63
CA GLU A 363 -18.65 -5.38 -3.35
C GLU A 363 -17.74 -4.79 -4.45
N HIS A 364 -16.48 -4.54 -4.07
CA HIS A 364 -15.43 -4.09 -4.97
C HIS A 364 -14.30 -5.12 -5.02
N LEU A 365 -14.17 -5.77 -6.17
CA LEU A 365 -13.07 -6.65 -6.52
C LEU A 365 -12.02 -5.86 -7.31
N SER A 366 -10.74 -6.03 -7.00
CA SER A 366 -9.63 -5.54 -7.82
C SER A 366 -8.74 -6.70 -8.29
N VAL A 367 -8.09 -6.54 -9.44
CA VAL A 367 -7.26 -7.59 -10.06
C VAL A 367 -6.00 -7.00 -10.67
N ILE A 368 -4.83 -7.50 -10.26
CA ILE A 368 -3.53 -7.23 -10.90
C ILE A 368 -3.31 -8.26 -12.02
N LEU A 369 -3.18 -7.77 -13.25
CA LEU A 369 -2.90 -8.56 -14.45
C LEU A 369 -1.58 -8.11 -15.09
N SER A 370 -0.72 -9.05 -15.44
CA SER A 370 0.52 -8.78 -16.18
C SER A 370 0.30 -8.95 -17.69
N LEU A 371 0.66 -7.96 -18.50
CA LEU A 371 0.62 -8.10 -19.96
C LEU A 371 1.62 -9.17 -20.44
N GLY A 372 1.23 -9.95 -21.45
CA GLY A 372 2.12 -10.90 -22.14
C GLY A 372 3.19 -10.23 -23.00
N GLN A 373 4.17 -11.01 -23.46
CA GLN A 373 5.19 -10.55 -24.42
C GLN A 373 4.85 -10.91 -25.88
N GLU A 374 3.57 -11.10 -26.17
CA GLU A 374 3.05 -11.63 -27.44
C GLU A 374 2.26 -10.53 -28.17
N GLU A 375 2.23 -10.54 -29.50
CA GLU A 375 1.64 -9.44 -30.29
C GLU A 375 0.13 -9.29 -30.06
N ASP A 376 -0.57 -10.40 -29.81
CA ASP A 376 -2.00 -10.46 -29.47
C ASP A 376 -2.27 -10.36 -27.94
N ALA A 377 -1.25 -10.10 -27.11
CA ALA A 377 -1.40 -10.10 -25.65
C ALA A 377 -2.43 -9.08 -25.15
N VAL A 378 -2.60 -7.94 -25.84
CA VAL A 378 -3.62 -6.94 -25.51
C VAL A 378 -5.02 -7.49 -25.79
N GLU A 379 -5.23 -8.17 -26.92
CA GLU A 379 -6.53 -8.77 -27.24
C GLU A 379 -6.89 -9.89 -26.25
N ARG A 380 -5.95 -10.78 -25.92
CA ARG A 380 -6.17 -11.82 -24.91
C ARG A 380 -6.45 -11.25 -23.52
N LEU A 381 -5.83 -10.11 -23.17
CA LEU A 381 -6.09 -9.40 -21.92
C LEU A 381 -7.50 -8.78 -21.92
N MET A 382 -7.93 -8.14 -23.01
CA MET A 382 -9.31 -7.62 -23.16
C MET A 382 -10.36 -8.73 -23.08
N ASN A 383 -10.13 -9.86 -23.75
CA ASN A 383 -11.00 -11.02 -23.69
C ASN A 383 -11.09 -11.60 -22.26
N GLN A 384 -9.97 -11.71 -21.54
CA GLN A 384 -10.00 -12.11 -20.13
C GLN A 384 -10.77 -11.11 -19.25
N ILE A 385 -10.58 -9.80 -19.44
CA ILE A 385 -11.30 -8.78 -18.68
C ILE A 385 -12.81 -8.96 -18.89
N ALA A 386 -13.25 -9.17 -20.14
CA ALA A 386 -14.65 -9.40 -20.46
C ALA A 386 -15.22 -10.72 -19.89
N GLU A 387 -14.45 -11.82 -19.86
CA GLU A 387 -14.85 -13.01 -19.09
C GLU A 387 -14.97 -12.71 -17.59
N MET A 388 -14.02 -11.98 -17.00
CA MET A 388 -14.02 -11.66 -15.57
C MET A 388 -15.12 -10.68 -15.18
N VAL A 389 -15.51 -9.75 -16.06
CA VAL A 389 -16.71 -8.90 -15.89
C VAL A 389 -17.96 -9.78 -15.88
N ALA A 390 -18.10 -10.71 -16.83
CA ALA A 390 -19.24 -11.63 -16.85
C ALA A 390 -19.33 -12.49 -15.58
N TRP A 391 -18.20 -13.02 -15.08
CA TRP A 391 -18.18 -13.78 -13.83
C TRP A 391 -18.50 -12.93 -12.59
N SER A 392 -18.06 -11.67 -12.59
CA SER A 392 -18.29 -10.72 -11.48
C SER A 392 -19.74 -10.25 -11.41
N ALA A 393 -20.35 -9.92 -12.55
CA ALA A 393 -21.77 -9.58 -12.65
C ALA A 393 -22.68 -10.79 -12.35
N CYS A 394 -22.29 -12.00 -12.75
CA CYS A 394 -22.96 -13.23 -12.33
C CYS A 394 -22.81 -13.54 -10.82
N ALA A 395 -21.87 -12.87 -10.15
CA ALA A 395 -21.60 -13.00 -8.71
C ALA A 395 -22.02 -11.77 -7.88
N GLU A 396 -22.81 -10.86 -8.48
CA GLU A 396 -23.38 -9.67 -7.82
C GLU A 396 -22.32 -8.71 -7.24
N ILE A 397 -21.11 -8.73 -7.82
CA ILE A 397 -20.01 -7.79 -7.55
C ILE A 397 -20.25 -6.50 -8.36
N SER A 398 -20.41 -5.35 -7.70
CA SER A 398 -20.79 -4.09 -8.36
C SER A 398 -19.61 -3.38 -9.03
N THR A 399 -18.38 -3.58 -8.54
CA THR A 399 -17.19 -2.91 -9.08
C THR A 399 -16.06 -3.91 -9.33
N LEU A 400 -15.50 -3.89 -10.55
CA LEU A 400 -14.29 -4.62 -10.93
C LEU A 400 -13.18 -3.63 -11.31
N SER A 401 -12.19 -3.44 -10.45
CA SER A 401 -10.94 -2.78 -10.82
C SER A 401 -10.01 -3.73 -11.55
N VAL A 402 -9.39 -3.26 -12.64
CA VAL A 402 -8.39 -3.99 -13.41
C VAL A 402 -7.13 -3.16 -13.48
N TYR A 403 -6.05 -3.64 -12.86
CA TYR A 403 -4.74 -3.00 -12.91
C TYR A 403 -3.84 -3.67 -13.97
N GLU A 404 -3.33 -2.87 -14.89
CA GLU A 404 -2.25 -3.21 -15.82
C GLU A 404 -1.18 -2.12 -15.69
N LYS A 405 0.05 -2.51 -15.33
CA LYS A 405 1.13 -1.60 -14.91
C LYS A 405 1.35 -0.42 -15.86
N HIS A 406 1.40 -0.69 -17.17
CA HIS A 406 1.77 0.30 -18.20
C HIS A 406 0.60 1.18 -18.65
N GLY A 407 -0.64 0.87 -18.23
CA GLY A 407 -1.84 1.64 -18.59
C GLY A 407 -2.33 1.45 -20.03
N ILE A 408 -1.84 0.44 -20.76
CA ILE A 408 -2.17 0.22 -22.18
C ILE A 408 -3.69 0.05 -22.39
N LEU A 409 -4.39 -0.51 -21.40
CA LEU A 409 -5.85 -0.66 -21.41
C LEU A 409 -6.59 0.69 -21.48
N LYS A 410 -6.05 1.76 -20.87
CA LYS A 410 -6.73 3.08 -20.83
C LYS A 410 -6.83 3.72 -22.22
N SER A 411 -5.92 3.41 -23.14
CA SER A 411 -5.99 3.85 -24.53
C SER A 411 -7.07 3.12 -25.35
N HIS A 412 -7.66 2.03 -24.83
CA HIS A 412 -8.52 1.10 -25.57
C HIS A 412 -9.96 1.01 -25.01
N ILE A 413 -10.38 1.96 -24.17
CA ILE A 413 -11.69 1.96 -23.48
C ILE A 413 -12.90 1.63 -24.41
N PRO A 414 -13.04 2.21 -25.62
CA PRO A 414 -14.16 1.87 -26.51
C PRO A 414 -14.16 0.40 -26.97
N LEU A 415 -12.98 -0.15 -27.26
CA LEU A 415 -12.83 -1.55 -27.68
C LEU A 415 -13.10 -2.49 -26.51
N ILE A 416 -12.58 -2.16 -25.31
CA ILE A 416 -12.84 -2.90 -24.07
C ILE A 416 -14.34 -2.97 -23.79
N TYR A 417 -15.05 -1.85 -23.90
CA TYR A 417 -16.52 -1.80 -23.74
C TYR A 417 -17.26 -2.68 -24.76
N GLN A 418 -16.86 -2.65 -26.03
CA GLN A 418 -17.44 -3.48 -27.09
C GLN A 418 -17.22 -4.98 -26.83
N VAL A 419 -16.00 -5.39 -26.46
CA VAL A 419 -15.66 -6.78 -26.13
C VAL A 419 -16.42 -7.26 -24.90
N ILE A 420 -16.51 -6.45 -23.83
CA ILE A 420 -17.31 -6.75 -22.64
C ILE A 420 -18.78 -6.95 -23.01
N THR A 421 -19.38 -6.01 -23.75
CA THR A 421 -20.80 -6.07 -24.13
C THR A 421 -21.10 -7.29 -25.01
N SER A 422 -20.19 -7.64 -25.92
CA SER A 422 -20.26 -8.83 -26.77
C SER A 422 -20.20 -10.14 -25.97
N ILE A 423 -19.26 -10.26 -25.03
CA ILE A 423 -19.20 -11.45 -24.16
C ILE A 423 -20.44 -11.55 -23.27
N LEU A 424 -20.89 -10.45 -22.65
CA LEU A 424 -22.10 -10.44 -21.82
C LEU A 424 -23.36 -10.86 -22.59
N ALA A 425 -23.53 -10.40 -23.83
CA ALA A 425 -24.62 -10.84 -24.71
C ALA A 425 -24.54 -12.34 -25.10
N SER A 426 -23.42 -13.02 -24.83
CA SER A 426 -23.27 -14.48 -24.98
C SER A 426 -23.44 -15.26 -23.67
N TYR A 427 -23.47 -14.58 -22.52
CA TYR A 427 -23.78 -15.17 -21.20
C TYR A 427 -25.26 -14.96 -20.83
N TYR A 428 -25.78 -13.75 -21.03
CA TYR A 428 -27.14 -13.34 -20.68
C TYR A 428 -28.05 -13.35 -21.91
N ARG A 429 -29.33 -13.62 -21.69
CA ARG A 429 -30.38 -13.38 -22.69
C ARG A 429 -31.02 -12.01 -22.40
N SER A 430 -31.32 -11.24 -23.44
CA SER A 430 -32.14 -10.03 -23.28
C SER A 430 -33.51 -10.42 -22.69
N PRO A 431 -34.02 -9.74 -21.64
CA PRO A 431 -33.58 -8.43 -21.13
C PRO A 431 -32.59 -8.46 -19.95
N ASP A 432 -32.19 -9.62 -19.43
CA ASP A 432 -31.48 -9.76 -18.14
C ASP A 432 -30.00 -9.31 -18.14
N GLN A 433 -29.54 -8.56 -19.16
CA GLN A 433 -28.14 -8.17 -19.31
C GLN A 433 -27.76 -7.03 -18.34
N PRO A 434 -26.66 -7.16 -17.57
CA PRO A 434 -26.21 -6.12 -16.67
C PRO A 434 -25.72 -4.88 -17.42
N VAL A 435 -25.98 -3.70 -16.85
CA VAL A 435 -25.47 -2.42 -17.37
C VAL A 435 -23.98 -2.31 -17.06
N VAL A 436 -23.17 -2.01 -18.08
CA VAL A 436 -21.71 -1.83 -17.93
C VAL A 436 -21.35 -0.37 -18.07
N CYS A 437 -20.44 0.10 -17.23
CA CYS A 437 -19.65 1.30 -17.51
C CYS A 437 -18.16 1.01 -17.35
N VAL A 438 -17.33 1.64 -18.18
CA VAL A 438 -15.87 1.58 -18.07
C VAL A 438 -15.35 2.96 -17.71
N SER A 439 -14.56 3.09 -16.65
CA SER A 439 -13.97 4.36 -16.21
C SER A 439 -12.47 4.23 -15.92
N THR A 440 -11.77 5.35 -15.84
CA THR A 440 -10.38 5.41 -15.37
C THR A 440 -10.22 6.62 -14.44
N PRO A 441 -9.22 6.66 -13.53
CA PRO A 441 -8.96 7.88 -12.78
C PRO A 441 -8.76 9.07 -13.73
N HIS A 442 -9.41 10.19 -13.42
CA HIS A 442 -9.43 11.42 -14.23
C HIS A 442 -10.14 11.35 -15.60
N GLN A 443 -10.80 10.23 -15.95
CA GLN A 443 -11.62 10.11 -17.16
C GLN A 443 -13.01 9.56 -16.84
N GLY A 444 -14.04 10.19 -17.40
CA GLY A 444 -15.43 9.92 -17.03
C GLY A 444 -15.94 8.53 -17.42
N PRO A 445 -17.08 8.12 -16.84
CA PRO A 445 -17.75 6.87 -17.19
C PRO A 445 -18.07 6.79 -18.69
N TYR A 446 -17.41 5.88 -19.39
CA TYR A 446 -17.74 5.48 -20.75
C TYR A 446 -18.86 4.42 -20.72
N CYS A 447 -20.06 4.87 -21.09
CA CYS A 447 -21.30 4.10 -21.21
C CYS A 447 -21.98 4.48 -22.54
N HIS A 448 -22.62 3.53 -23.23
CA HIS A 448 -23.50 3.84 -24.36
C HIS A 448 -25.00 3.76 -23.99
N SER A 449 -25.82 4.49 -24.75
CA SER A 449 -27.16 4.95 -24.32
C SER A 449 -28.31 3.95 -24.06
N PRO A 450 -28.32 2.66 -24.45
CA PRO A 450 -29.50 1.81 -24.20
C PRO A 450 -29.87 1.61 -22.72
N ALA A 451 -28.96 1.87 -21.80
CA ALA A 451 -29.11 1.56 -20.38
C ALA A 451 -30.13 2.42 -19.60
N LEU A 452 -30.48 3.62 -20.10
CA LEU A 452 -31.26 4.61 -19.34
C LEU A 452 -32.78 4.46 -19.44
N SER A 453 -33.31 3.53 -20.25
CA SER A 453 -34.75 3.34 -20.47
C SER A 453 -35.33 2.03 -19.89
N ALA A 454 -34.53 1.25 -19.17
CA ALA A 454 -34.87 -0.10 -18.73
C ALA A 454 -35.61 -0.17 -17.36
N SER A 455 -36.86 0.29 -17.35
CA SER A 455 -37.98 -0.05 -16.44
C SER A 455 -37.80 -0.05 -14.90
N GLU A 456 -38.75 0.61 -14.22
CA GLU A 456 -38.85 0.76 -12.75
C GLU A 456 -39.28 -0.50 -11.97
N LYS A 457 -39.06 -1.71 -12.51
CA LYS A 457 -39.50 -2.98 -11.89
C LYS A 457 -38.32 -3.94 -11.76
N SER A 458 -37.72 -3.93 -10.57
CA SER A 458 -36.36 -4.41 -10.26
C SER A 458 -35.31 -3.79 -11.19
N GLY A 459 -34.69 -2.68 -10.75
CA GLY A 459 -33.71 -1.94 -11.54
C GLY A 459 -32.52 -2.80 -11.98
N PRO A 460 -31.94 -2.53 -13.16
CA PRO A 460 -30.92 -3.38 -13.77
C PRO A 460 -29.66 -3.45 -12.91
N THR A 461 -29.15 -4.65 -12.67
CA THR A 461 -27.87 -4.84 -11.97
C THR A 461 -26.73 -4.25 -12.79
N GLY A 462 -26.08 -3.21 -12.27
CA GLY A 462 -24.94 -2.54 -12.89
C GLY A 462 -23.59 -3.14 -12.47
N ILE A 463 -22.59 -3.06 -13.34
CA ILE A 463 -21.19 -3.32 -13.01
C ILE A 463 -20.29 -2.21 -13.57
N THR A 464 -19.46 -1.61 -12.69
CA THR A 464 -18.47 -0.60 -13.07
C THR A 464 -17.09 -1.23 -13.20
N VAL A 465 -16.41 -0.97 -14.31
CA VAL A 465 -15.06 -1.47 -14.62
C VAL A 465 -14.07 -0.33 -14.56
N LEU A 466 -13.23 -0.30 -13.51
CA LEU A 466 -12.27 0.78 -13.27
C LEU A 466 -10.86 0.34 -13.70
N LEU A 467 -10.34 0.92 -14.79
CA LEU A 467 -9.01 0.59 -15.31
C LEU A 467 -7.93 1.41 -14.59
N LEU A 468 -6.94 0.71 -14.02
CA LEU A 468 -5.85 1.27 -13.21
C LEU A 468 -4.46 0.97 -13.80
N SER A 469 -3.50 1.83 -13.51
CA SER A 469 -2.08 1.70 -13.90
C SER A 469 -1.14 2.28 -12.84
N GLU A 470 0.19 2.12 -13.01
CA GLU A 470 1.19 2.59 -12.02
C GLU A 470 1.12 4.10 -11.77
N SER A 471 0.70 4.88 -12.77
CA SER A 471 0.36 6.31 -12.66
C SER A 471 -0.62 6.63 -11.52
N ASP A 472 -1.54 5.71 -11.22
CA ASP A 472 -2.64 5.96 -10.29
C ASP A 472 -2.24 5.66 -8.84
N GLY A 473 -0.99 5.24 -8.63
CA GLY A 473 -0.42 4.89 -7.34
C GLY A 473 0.29 6.06 -6.67
N ARG A 474 1.63 6.00 -6.63
CA ARG A 474 2.41 7.07 -6.00
C ARG A 474 2.28 8.40 -6.75
N GLU A 475 2.23 8.39 -8.09
CA GLU A 475 2.17 9.64 -8.86
C GLU A 475 0.83 10.37 -8.67
N ALA A 476 -0.29 9.67 -8.52
CA ALA A 476 -1.56 10.30 -8.12
C ALA A 476 -1.49 10.97 -6.73
N LEU A 477 -0.73 10.41 -5.78
CA LEU A 477 -0.45 11.06 -4.49
C LEU A 477 0.53 12.25 -4.64
N VAL A 478 1.47 12.19 -5.58
CA VAL A 478 2.36 13.31 -5.93
C VAL A 478 1.55 14.46 -6.50
N ASP A 479 0.73 14.25 -7.53
CA ASP A 479 -0.06 15.31 -8.16
C ASP A 479 -1.15 15.87 -7.24
N LEU A 480 -1.70 15.05 -6.34
CA LEU A 480 -2.49 15.53 -5.21
C LEU A 480 -1.66 16.44 -4.29
N THR A 481 -0.40 16.09 -3.98
CA THR A 481 0.49 16.91 -3.14
C THR A 481 0.85 18.23 -3.82
N LYS A 482 1.10 18.24 -5.14
CA LYS A 482 1.27 19.48 -5.95
C LYS A 482 0.04 20.38 -5.84
N SER A 483 -1.15 19.77 -5.97
CA SER A 483 -2.44 20.47 -5.85
C SER A 483 -2.67 21.03 -4.45
N LEU A 484 -2.34 20.27 -3.40
CA LEU A 484 -2.43 20.71 -1.99
C LEU A 484 -1.43 21.84 -1.70
N ALA A 485 -0.21 21.78 -2.22
CA ALA A 485 0.78 22.84 -2.10
C ALA A 485 0.29 24.16 -2.73
N ALA A 486 -0.20 24.10 -3.98
CA ALA A 486 -0.76 25.27 -4.66
C ALA A 486 -2.00 25.86 -3.94
N MET A 487 -2.87 25.02 -3.36
CA MET A 487 -3.99 25.49 -2.54
C MET A 487 -3.55 26.09 -1.19
N SER A 488 -2.51 25.54 -0.56
CA SER A 488 -1.98 26.05 0.71
C SER A 488 -1.20 27.36 0.55
N GLN A 489 -0.56 27.58 -0.60
CA GLN A 489 0.15 28.83 -0.89
C GLN A 489 -0.78 29.98 -1.30
N GLY A 490 -2.00 29.67 -1.75
CA GLY A 490 -3.06 30.65 -2.00
C GLY A 490 -4.00 30.88 -0.81
N ASP A 491 -3.57 30.56 0.41
CA ASP A 491 -4.33 30.64 1.69
C ASP A 491 -5.69 29.93 1.72
N LYS A 492 -5.99 29.06 0.75
CA LYS A 492 -7.29 28.34 0.65
C LYS A 492 -7.39 27.13 1.57
N LEU A 493 -6.26 26.62 2.05
CA LEU A 493 -6.17 25.43 2.90
C LEU A 493 -4.95 25.53 3.83
N PRO A 494 -5.12 25.64 5.16
CA PRO A 494 -3.98 25.58 6.07
C PRO A 494 -3.37 24.18 6.07
N VAL A 495 -2.04 24.07 6.22
CA VAL A 495 -1.30 22.78 6.26
C VAL A 495 -1.91 21.78 7.25
N ASN A 496 -2.35 22.26 8.43
CA ASN A 496 -2.99 21.43 9.46
C ASN A 496 -4.35 20.85 9.03
N GLY A 497 -4.98 21.40 7.99
CA GLY A 497 -6.21 20.89 7.38
C GLY A 497 -6.00 19.71 6.41
N ILE A 498 -4.75 19.32 6.13
CA ILE A 498 -4.45 18.15 5.29
C ILE A 498 -4.61 16.88 6.14
N SER A 499 -5.84 16.37 6.15
CA SER A 499 -6.23 15.15 6.88
C SER A 499 -6.35 13.93 5.93
N ILE A 500 -6.50 12.75 6.53
CA ILE A 500 -6.72 11.48 5.79
C ILE A 500 -8.06 11.53 5.04
N GLU A 501 -9.06 12.20 5.63
CA GLU A 501 -10.40 12.40 5.07
C GLU A 501 -10.36 13.30 3.84
N LEU A 502 -9.59 14.41 3.88
CA LEU A 502 -9.40 15.27 2.71
C LEU A 502 -8.70 14.52 1.56
N ILE A 503 -7.68 13.71 1.88
CA ILE A 503 -6.99 12.88 0.87
C ILE A 503 -7.97 11.84 0.27
N ASN A 504 -8.77 11.17 1.10
CA ASN A 504 -9.83 10.27 0.65
C ASN A 504 -10.84 10.98 -0.28
N GLU A 505 -11.31 12.17 0.09
CA GLU A 505 -12.25 12.97 -0.70
C GLU A 505 -11.67 13.31 -2.07
N LYS A 506 -10.44 13.85 -2.11
CA LYS A 506 -9.79 14.26 -3.37
C LYS A 506 -9.50 13.07 -4.30
N LEU A 507 -9.04 11.93 -3.75
CA LEU A 507 -8.82 10.71 -4.54
C LEU A 507 -10.14 10.09 -5.03
N SER A 508 -11.21 10.15 -4.23
CA SER A 508 -12.53 9.66 -4.65
C SER A 508 -13.15 10.58 -5.72
N ALA A 509 -12.99 11.90 -5.58
CA ALA A 509 -13.41 12.87 -6.59
C ALA A 509 -12.68 12.66 -7.93
N ALA A 510 -11.39 12.31 -7.92
CA ALA A 510 -10.64 11.97 -9.13
C ALA A 510 -11.17 10.71 -9.87
N ILE A 511 -11.86 9.80 -9.18
CA ILE A 511 -12.50 8.61 -9.78
C ILE A 511 -13.90 8.95 -10.32
N LEU A 512 -14.60 9.92 -9.72
CA LEU A 512 -15.97 10.29 -10.06
C LEU A 512 -16.08 11.46 -11.07
N GLN A 513 -15.05 12.31 -11.19
CA GLN A 513 -15.11 13.53 -12.00
C GLN A 513 -14.86 13.29 -13.49
N SER A 514 -15.94 13.00 -14.22
CA SER A 514 -16.18 13.69 -15.50
C SER A 514 -17.66 13.53 -15.89
N SER A 515 -18.46 14.51 -15.48
CA SER A 515 -19.88 14.63 -15.81
C SER A 515 -20.27 16.10 -16.05
N GLN A 516 -19.49 16.78 -16.90
CA GLN A 516 -19.97 17.94 -17.66
C GLN A 516 -19.72 17.69 -19.15
N PRO A 517 -20.75 17.65 -19.99
CA PRO A 517 -20.55 17.66 -21.43
C PRO A 517 -20.00 19.03 -21.84
N LYS A 518 -18.88 19.07 -22.55
CA LYS A 518 -18.52 20.23 -23.35
C LYS A 518 -19.49 20.28 -24.53
N THR A 519 -20.57 21.05 -24.41
CA THR A 519 -21.39 21.40 -25.57
C THR A 519 -20.53 22.12 -26.61
N PRO A 520 -20.69 21.84 -27.91
CA PRO A 520 -20.14 22.68 -28.96
C PRO A 520 -20.62 24.13 -28.80
N LEU A 521 -19.82 25.06 -29.33
CA LEU A 521 -20.27 26.44 -29.55
C LEU A 521 -21.20 26.44 -30.77
N ASP A 522 -22.47 26.78 -30.56
CA ASP A 522 -23.39 27.21 -31.61
C ASP A 522 -23.83 28.64 -31.29
N ASP A 523 -23.53 29.58 -32.19
CA ASP A 523 -23.95 30.97 -32.07
C ASP A 523 -25.41 31.15 -32.52
N THR A 524 -26.28 31.70 -31.67
CA THR A 524 -27.33 32.64 -32.14
C THR A 524 -27.97 33.43 -31.00
N ASN A 525 -28.18 34.74 -31.22
CA ASN A 525 -28.90 35.62 -30.30
C ASN A 525 -30.41 35.56 -30.53
N SER A 526 -31.21 35.48 -29.45
CA SER A 526 -32.49 36.18 -29.35
C SER A 526 -32.91 36.33 -27.87
N SER A 527 -33.75 37.32 -27.57
CA SER A 527 -34.08 37.73 -26.20
C SER A 527 -35.59 37.97 -26.01
N SER A 528 -36.14 37.57 -24.85
CA SER A 528 -37.26 38.29 -24.18
C SER A 528 -37.70 37.69 -22.83
N ALA A 529 -37.79 38.57 -21.82
CA ALA A 529 -38.83 38.74 -20.80
C ALA A 529 -39.70 37.57 -20.24
N PHE A 530 -39.68 37.44 -18.89
CA PHE A 530 -40.82 37.21 -17.96
C PHE A 530 -41.94 36.17 -18.32
N SER A 531 -42.29 35.20 -17.48
CA SER A 531 -42.84 35.40 -16.12
C SER A 531 -43.18 34.09 -15.36
N ASN A 532 -43.40 34.23 -14.04
CA ASN A 532 -43.91 33.30 -13.00
C ASN A 532 -44.61 31.98 -13.40
N GLY A 533 -44.29 30.88 -12.68
CA GLY A 533 -45.21 29.75 -12.49
C GLY A 533 -44.61 28.46 -11.92
N SER A 534 -45.17 27.96 -10.80
CA SER A 534 -45.03 26.60 -10.21
C SER A 534 -43.63 25.99 -10.01
N ASP A 535 -43.23 25.84 -8.74
CA ASP A 535 -42.15 24.92 -8.33
C ASP A 535 -42.56 23.45 -8.57
N ILE A 536 -42.14 22.90 -9.71
CA ILE A 536 -41.91 21.46 -9.88
C ILE A 536 -40.43 21.32 -10.25
N GLY A 537 -39.59 21.11 -9.24
CA GLY A 537 -38.16 20.93 -9.45
C GLY A 537 -37.89 19.70 -10.33
N PRO A 538 -37.01 19.78 -11.34
CA PRO A 538 -36.72 18.62 -12.18
C PRO A 538 -36.03 17.54 -11.36
N ASP A 539 -36.59 16.33 -11.35
CA ASP A 539 -36.00 15.17 -10.70
C ASP A 539 -34.57 14.96 -11.22
N ARG A 540 -33.59 15.12 -10.33
CA ARG A 540 -32.21 14.71 -10.62
C ARG A 540 -32.21 13.18 -10.74
N PRO A 541 -31.88 12.58 -11.90
CA PRO A 541 -31.76 11.14 -12.01
C PRO A 541 -30.75 10.64 -10.96
N SER A 542 -31.16 9.63 -10.18
CA SER A 542 -30.45 9.24 -8.96
C SER A 542 -29.01 8.82 -9.24
N SER A 543 -28.04 9.61 -8.80
CA SER A 543 -26.60 9.42 -9.04
C SER A 543 -25.97 8.25 -8.28
N SER A 544 -26.79 7.38 -7.68
CA SER A 544 -26.38 6.19 -6.92
C SER A 544 -25.80 5.07 -7.79
N PHE A 545 -26.25 4.94 -9.04
CA PHE A 545 -25.85 3.84 -9.94
C PHE A 545 -24.35 3.75 -10.25
N PHE A 546 -23.60 4.83 -10.08
CA PHE A 546 -22.16 4.90 -10.36
C PHE A 546 -21.32 5.21 -9.11
N SER A 547 -21.84 4.91 -7.91
CA SER A 547 -21.12 5.08 -6.65
C SER A 547 -20.01 4.03 -6.52
N VAL A 548 -18.82 4.35 -7.04
CA VAL A 548 -17.62 3.50 -6.92
C VAL A 548 -17.05 3.60 -5.51
N LYS A 549 -16.96 2.45 -4.83
CA LYS A 549 -16.25 2.29 -3.56
C LYS A 549 -14.74 2.56 -3.77
N PRO A 550 -14.08 3.39 -2.94
CA PRO A 550 -12.68 3.78 -3.18
C PRO A 550 -11.64 2.76 -2.67
N GLU A 551 -12.03 1.83 -1.81
CA GLU A 551 -11.15 0.78 -1.26
C GLU A 551 -11.72 -0.61 -1.62
N PRO A 552 -11.06 -1.42 -2.47
CA PRO A 552 -11.50 -2.78 -2.79
C PRO A 552 -11.50 -3.67 -1.55
N ASP A 553 -12.53 -4.51 -1.43
CA ASP A 553 -12.60 -5.53 -0.39
C ASP A 553 -11.60 -6.66 -0.64
N PHE A 554 -11.33 -6.96 -1.91
CA PHE A 554 -10.55 -8.11 -2.35
C PHE A 554 -9.65 -7.79 -3.54
N LEU A 555 -8.41 -8.24 -3.50
CA LEU A 555 -7.39 -8.07 -4.54
C LEU A 555 -6.88 -9.44 -5.03
N ILE A 556 -7.15 -9.78 -6.29
CA ILE A 556 -6.59 -10.98 -6.93
C ILE A 556 -5.31 -10.60 -7.68
N ILE A 557 -4.26 -11.39 -7.51
CA ILE A 557 -2.94 -11.18 -8.12
C ILE A 557 -2.61 -12.41 -8.96
N ASP A 558 -2.67 -12.30 -10.30
CA ASP A 558 -2.38 -13.45 -11.18
C ASP A 558 -0.87 -13.61 -11.39
N GLY A 559 -0.22 -14.26 -10.42
CA GLY A 559 1.22 -14.46 -10.40
C GLY A 559 1.65 -15.64 -9.52
N PRO A 560 2.97 -15.87 -9.37
CA PRO A 560 3.52 -16.95 -8.55
C PRO A 560 3.60 -16.61 -7.04
N TYR A 561 3.65 -15.33 -6.68
CA TYR A 561 3.71 -14.82 -5.30
C TYR A 561 3.02 -13.45 -5.21
N VAL A 562 2.78 -12.95 -3.99
CA VAL A 562 2.19 -11.62 -3.77
C VAL A 562 3.27 -10.56 -4.00
N LYS A 563 3.08 -9.76 -5.05
CA LYS A 563 3.83 -8.54 -5.37
C LYS A 563 2.82 -7.50 -5.87
N LEU A 564 3.04 -6.23 -5.56
CA LEU A 564 2.12 -5.15 -5.92
C LEU A 564 2.50 -4.45 -7.23
N ASP A 565 3.77 -4.53 -7.68
CA ASP A 565 4.21 -4.15 -9.03
C ASP A 565 3.87 -2.70 -9.48
N GLY A 566 3.61 -1.80 -8.53
CA GLY A 566 3.18 -0.41 -8.78
C GLY A 566 1.71 -0.11 -8.42
N TYR A 567 0.94 -1.10 -7.93
CA TYR A 567 -0.48 -0.94 -7.59
C TYR A 567 -0.73 0.21 -6.61
N PRO A 568 -1.85 0.96 -6.70
CA PRO A 568 -2.14 2.09 -5.83
C PRO A 568 -2.09 1.76 -4.31
N PRO A 569 -1.15 2.39 -3.55
CA PRO A 569 -0.89 1.98 -2.17
C PRO A 569 -1.95 2.47 -1.19
N TRP A 570 -2.60 3.60 -1.47
CA TRP A 570 -3.58 4.19 -0.54
C TRP A 570 -4.82 3.30 -0.39
N GLN A 571 -5.19 2.56 -1.43
CA GLN A 571 -6.44 1.81 -1.58
C GLN A 571 -6.35 0.34 -1.10
N ILE A 572 -5.30 -0.09 -0.40
CA ILE A 572 -5.10 -1.49 0.03
C ILE A 572 -4.93 -1.66 1.55
N ARG A 573 -5.73 -0.92 2.32
CA ARG A 573 -5.59 -0.84 3.78
C ARG A 573 -6.07 -2.12 4.48
N LEU A 574 -7.32 -2.51 4.27
CA LEU A 574 -7.95 -3.72 4.83
C LEU A 574 -8.25 -4.80 3.78
N THR A 575 -8.11 -4.48 2.50
CA THR A 575 -8.24 -5.39 1.34
C THR A 575 -7.57 -6.75 1.57
N GLU A 576 -8.34 -7.84 1.51
CA GLU A 576 -7.79 -9.20 1.49
C GLU A 576 -7.15 -9.49 0.12
N MET A 577 -6.10 -10.29 0.09
CA MET A 577 -5.32 -10.58 -1.10
C MET A 577 -5.32 -12.07 -1.43
N PHE A 578 -5.41 -12.41 -2.72
CA PHE A 578 -5.30 -13.77 -3.21
C PHE A 578 -4.32 -13.84 -4.39
N CYS A 579 -3.19 -14.49 -4.18
CA CYS A 579 -2.27 -14.86 -5.26
C CYS A 579 -2.72 -16.17 -5.91
N THR A 580 -2.74 -16.23 -7.25
CA THR A 580 -3.13 -17.46 -7.96
C THR A 580 -2.09 -18.59 -7.86
N GLY A 581 -0.85 -18.27 -7.47
CA GLY A 581 0.26 -19.22 -7.27
C GLY A 581 0.74 -19.88 -8.56
N ARG A 582 0.54 -19.21 -9.71
CA ARG A 582 0.75 -19.80 -11.05
C ARG A 582 2.10 -19.42 -11.64
N GLU A 583 3.03 -20.38 -11.67
CA GLU A 583 4.26 -20.21 -12.43
C GLU A 583 4.01 -20.33 -13.95
N SER A 584 4.27 -19.25 -14.69
CA SER A 584 4.38 -19.29 -16.15
C SER A 584 5.69 -19.97 -16.57
N ASN A 585 5.69 -21.30 -16.60
CA ASN A 585 6.86 -22.12 -16.97
C ASN A 585 7.35 -21.89 -18.40
N THR A 586 6.45 -21.49 -19.30
CA THR A 586 6.71 -21.37 -20.74
C THR A 586 7.01 -19.94 -21.21
N GLY A 587 6.86 -18.92 -20.35
CA GLY A 587 7.00 -17.50 -20.71
C GLY A 587 5.72 -16.86 -21.29
N TYR A 588 4.91 -17.62 -22.02
CA TYR A 588 3.62 -17.21 -22.58
C TYR A 588 2.62 -16.70 -21.52
N TYR A 589 1.76 -15.78 -21.92
CA TYR A 589 0.61 -15.35 -21.12
C TYR A 589 -0.38 -16.52 -20.96
N LYS A 590 -0.98 -16.66 -19.77
CA LYS A 590 -1.86 -17.79 -19.47
C LYS A 590 -3.04 -17.33 -18.63
N ALA A 591 -4.14 -17.01 -19.32
CA ALA A 591 -5.31 -16.36 -18.75
C ALA A 591 -5.86 -17.00 -17.45
N MET A 592 -6.37 -16.15 -16.56
CA MET A 592 -7.03 -16.59 -15.33
C MET A 592 -8.21 -17.51 -15.70
N LYS A 593 -8.36 -18.63 -14.99
CA LYS A 593 -9.45 -19.57 -15.24
C LYS A 593 -10.56 -19.35 -14.22
N TYR A 594 -11.82 -19.55 -14.61
CA TYR A 594 -12.96 -19.50 -13.69
C TYR A 594 -12.76 -20.30 -12.38
N ARG A 595 -12.10 -21.47 -12.44
CA ARG A 595 -11.76 -22.25 -11.22
C ARG A 595 -10.78 -21.53 -10.27
N SER A 596 -9.89 -20.68 -10.78
CA SER A 596 -9.01 -19.83 -9.97
C SER A 596 -9.78 -18.65 -9.36
N PHE A 597 -10.64 -18.00 -10.15
CA PHE A 597 -11.55 -16.94 -9.68
C PHE A 597 -12.49 -17.43 -8.58
N LEU A 598 -13.16 -18.57 -8.79
CA LEU A 598 -14.04 -19.19 -7.79
C LEU A 598 -13.28 -19.57 -6.51
N ARG A 599 -12.07 -20.15 -6.61
CA ARG A 599 -11.22 -20.42 -5.44
C ARG A 599 -10.87 -19.14 -4.67
N ALA A 600 -10.62 -18.03 -5.37
CA ALA A 600 -10.37 -16.74 -4.76
C ALA A 600 -11.59 -16.27 -3.94
N LEU A 601 -12.80 -16.34 -4.52
CA LEU A 601 -14.04 -15.99 -3.82
C LEU A 601 -14.31 -16.89 -2.60
N TYR A 602 -14.02 -18.19 -2.67
CA TYR A 602 -14.11 -19.08 -1.49
C TYR A 602 -13.11 -18.70 -0.39
N GLN A 603 -11.89 -18.27 -0.71
CA GLN A 603 -10.92 -17.79 0.28
C GLN A 603 -11.39 -16.46 0.91
N TYR A 604 -11.86 -15.52 0.10
CA TYR A 604 -12.46 -14.26 0.59
C TYR A 604 -13.67 -14.51 1.50
N ALA A 605 -14.57 -15.42 1.12
CA ALA A 605 -15.75 -15.75 1.93
C ALA A 605 -15.39 -16.35 3.29
N GLY A 606 -14.28 -17.08 3.37
CA GLY A 606 -13.73 -17.63 4.62
C GLY A 606 -12.92 -16.66 5.47
N ALA A 607 -12.60 -15.45 4.99
CA ALA A 607 -11.71 -14.52 5.69
C ALA A 607 -12.33 -13.93 6.98
N GLU A 608 -11.51 -13.79 8.02
CA GLU A 608 -11.87 -13.08 9.26
C GLU A 608 -11.71 -11.56 9.11
N MET A 609 -12.79 -10.92 8.65
CA MET A 609 -12.96 -9.48 8.67
C MET A 609 -13.42 -9.02 10.06
N LYS A 610 -12.46 -8.66 10.91
CA LYS A 610 -12.68 -7.97 12.20
C LYS A 610 -12.30 -6.50 12.03
N PHE A 611 -13.23 -5.71 11.53
CA PHE A 611 -13.14 -4.24 11.54
C PHE A 611 -13.14 -3.76 13.00
N GLY A 612 -12.28 -2.80 13.36
CA GLY A 612 -12.16 -2.30 14.72
C GLY A 612 -13.48 -1.76 15.27
N ARG A 613 -13.99 -2.41 16.32
CA ARG A 613 -15.16 -2.08 17.14
C ARG A 613 -14.94 -2.66 18.53
#